data_AF-A0A920S2Q5-F1
#
_entry.id   AF-A0A920S2Q5-F1
#
_cell.length_a   1.000
_cell.length_b   1.000
_cell.length_c   1.000
_cell.angle_alpha   90.00
_cell.angle_beta   90.00
_cell.angle_gamma   90.00
#
_symmetry.space_group_name_H-M   'P 1'
#
loop_
_entity.id
_entity.type
_entity.pdbx_description
1 polymer ?
#
loop_
_entity_poly.entity_id
_entity_poly.type
_entity_poly.pdbx_seq_one_letter_code
_entity_poly.pdbx_strand_id
1 'polypeptide(L)'
;MKLGEQKAMDIESVSTGSLSLDLALGIGGLPKGRIVEIYGPESSGKTTLALQVVAEAKKAGGICGFVDAEHALDPVYAKKLGVDTEELLISQPDPGEQALKLLIL
;
A
#
# COMPACT_ATOMS: atom_id res chain seq x y z
N MET A 1 14.95 -26.85 -1.52
CA MET A 1 15.67 -25.57 -1.33
C MET A 1 16.25 -25.56 0.07
N LYS A 2 17.55 -25.28 0.23
CA LYS A 2 18.20 -25.17 1.55
C LYS A 2 18.23 -23.70 1.96
N LEU A 3 18.05 -23.42 3.25
CA LEU A 3 18.01 -22.07 3.82
C LEU A 3 19.22 -21.19 3.47
N GLY A 4 20.36 -21.81 3.12
CA GLY A 4 21.61 -21.13 2.76
C GLY A 4 21.85 -20.90 1.26
N GLU A 5 21.01 -21.42 0.36
CA GLU A 5 21.07 -21.09 -1.07
C GLU A 5 20.22 -19.84 -1.32
N GLN A 6 20.68 -18.68 -0.83
CA GLN A 6 20.10 -17.40 -1.22
C GLN A 6 20.74 -16.93 -2.52
N LYS A 7 20.15 -17.30 -3.66
CA LYS A 7 20.16 -16.34 -4.77
C LYS A 7 19.41 -15.12 -4.27
N ALA A 8 20.01 -13.93 -4.38
CA ALA A 8 19.27 -12.69 -4.24
C ALA A 8 18.08 -12.80 -5.22
N MET A 9 16.89 -13.06 -4.69
CA MET A 9 15.69 -13.07 -5.50
C MET A 9 15.48 -11.61 -5.90
N ASP A 10 15.32 -11.35 -7.19
CA ASP A 10 14.85 -10.04 -7.64
C ASP A 10 13.48 -9.82 -7.01
N ILE A 11 13.42 -8.96 -6.00
CA ILE A 11 12.19 -8.59 -5.33
C ILE A 11 11.62 -7.42 -6.10
N GLU A 12 10.54 -7.66 -6.84
CA GLU A 12 9.78 -6.60 -7.47
C GLU A 12 9.24 -5.64 -6.41
N SER A 13 9.27 -4.34 -6.69
CA SER A 13 8.84 -3.29 -5.75
C SER A 13 7.85 -2.31 -6.39
N VAL A 14 7.15 -1.56 -5.54
CA VAL A 14 6.25 -0.46 -5.90
C VAL A 14 6.78 0.81 -5.22
N SER A 15 7.02 1.88 -5.98
CA SER A 15 7.48 3.15 -5.43
C SER A 15 6.53 3.66 -4.33
N THR A 16 7.11 4.27 -3.31
CA THR A 16 6.36 4.94 -2.24
C THR A 16 5.83 6.31 -2.64
N GLY A 17 6.21 6.82 -3.83
CA GLY A 17 5.99 8.21 -4.23
C GLY A 17 7.00 9.19 -3.60
N SER A 18 7.91 8.70 -2.75
CA SER A 18 9.01 9.46 -2.16
C SER A 18 10.35 8.86 -2.54
N LEU A 19 11.09 9.55 -3.41
CA LEU A 19 12.42 9.11 -3.84
C LEU A 19 13.36 8.83 -2.66
N SER A 20 13.30 9.67 -1.62
CA SER A 20 14.14 9.49 -0.43
C SER A 20 13.84 8.19 0.32
N LEU A 21 12.56 7.80 0.40
CA LEU A 21 12.15 6.57 1.07
C LEU A 21 12.44 5.34 0.21
N ASP A 22 12.22 5.42 -1.10
CA ASP A 22 12.54 4.35 -2.05
C ASP A 22 14.03 4.00 -2.04
N LEU A 23 14.89 5.02 -1.96
CA LEU A 23 16.34 4.86 -1.79
C LEU A 23 16.69 4.24 -0.43
N ALA A 24 16.05 4.70 0.65
CA ALA A 24 16.29 4.18 1.99
C ALA A 24 15.88 2.70 2.14
N LEU A 25 14.86 2.26 1.41
CA LEU A 25 14.41 0.87 1.36
C LEU A 25 15.36 -0.04 0.55
N GLY A 26 16.26 0.53 -0.27
CA GLY A 26 17.31 -0.18 -0.99
C GLY A 26 16.84 -1.00 -2.20
N ILE A 27 15.53 -1.20 -2.36
CA ILE A 27 14.92 -1.94 -3.47
C ILE A 27 14.02 -1.07 -4.36
N GLY A 28 14.05 0.26 -4.16
CA GLY A 28 13.29 1.22 -4.96
C GLY A 28 11.80 1.35 -4.60
N GLY A 29 11.37 0.80 -3.45
CA GLY A 29 9.99 0.92 -2.99
C GLY A 29 9.57 -0.20 -2.03
N LEU A 30 8.25 -0.38 -1.86
CA LEU A 30 7.69 -1.46 -1.06
C LEU A 30 7.74 -2.80 -1.82
N PRO A 31 8.14 -3.90 -1.18
CA PRO A 31 8.26 -5.21 -1.85
C PRO A 31 6.88 -5.79 -2.20
N LYS A 32 6.70 -6.26 -3.44
CA LYS A 32 5.49 -6.99 -3.85
C LYS A 32 5.43 -8.38 -3.22
N GLY A 33 4.22 -8.86 -2.95
CA GLY A 33 3.98 -10.18 -2.36
C GLY A 33 4.42 -10.29 -0.88
N ARG A 34 4.56 -9.16 -0.19
CA ARG A 34 4.94 -9.08 1.23
C ARG A 34 3.98 -8.17 1.98
N ILE A 35 3.85 -8.41 3.28
CA ILE A 35 3.12 -7.54 4.19
C ILE A 35 4.07 -6.42 4.65
N VAL A 36 3.61 -5.18 4.58
CA VAL A 36 4.33 -3.99 5.05
C VAL A 36 3.48 -3.30 6.12
N GLU A 37 4.09 -2.94 7.23
CA GLU A 37 3.45 -2.17 8.30
C GLU A 37 3.98 -0.74 8.31
N ILE A 38 3.07 0.24 8.30
CA ILE A 38 3.38 1.67 8.46
C ILE A 38 2.70 2.14 9.74
N TYR A 39 3.47 2.34 10.82
CA TYR A 39 2.96 2.77 12.12
C TYR A 39 3.54 4.15 12.52
N GLY A 40 2.87 4.81 13.46
CA GLY A 40 3.28 6.13 13.94
C GLY A 40 2.13 6.93 14.56
N PRO A 41 2.42 8.11 15.14
CA PRO A 41 1.44 8.96 15.79
C PRO A 41 0.26 9.37 14.89
N GLU A 42 -0.85 9.81 15.50
CA GLU A 42 -1.92 10.45 14.76
C GLU A 42 -1.38 11.64 13.94
N SER A 43 -1.94 11.84 12.75
CA SER A 43 -1.50 12.90 11.81
C SER A 43 -0.03 12.81 11.34
N SER A 44 0.67 11.70 11.54
CA SER A 44 2.06 11.52 11.07
C SER A 44 2.19 11.24 9.56
N GLY A 45 1.08 11.20 8.81
CA GLY A 45 1.08 10.97 7.36
C GLY A 45 0.95 9.51 6.90
N LYS A 46 0.65 8.56 7.80
CA LYS A 46 0.50 7.12 7.46
C LYS A 46 -0.43 6.88 6.27
N THR A 47 -1.65 7.39 6.36
CA THR A 47 -2.67 7.25 5.31
C THR A 47 -2.27 7.98 4.03
N THR A 48 -1.58 9.11 4.15
CA THR A 48 -1.06 9.85 2.98
C THR A 48 -0.04 9.00 2.23
N LEU A 49 0.92 8.40 2.95
CA LEU A 49 1.93 7.51 2.35
C LEU A 49 1.26 6.27 1.71
N ALA A 50 0.29 5.65 2.39
CA ALA A 50 -0.44 4.51 1.83
C ALA A 50 -1.18 4.88 0.53
N LEU A 51 -1.84 6.04 0.48
CA LEU A 51 -2.53 6.51 -0.72
C LEU A 51 -1.55 6.87 -1.85
N GLN A 52 -0.37 7.41 -1.55
CA GLN A 52 0.68 7.61 -2.57
C GLN A 52 1.18 6.30 -3.15
N VAL A 53 1.40 5.27 -2.33
CA VAL A 53 1.74 3.92 -2.81
C VAL A 53 0.64 3.37 -3.72
N VAL A 54 -0.64 3.56 -3.36
CA VAL A 54 -1.78 3.16 -4.21
C VAL A 54 -1.76 3.88 -5.56
N ALA A 55 -1.47 5.19 -5.56
CA ALA A 55 -1.34 5.96 -6.81
C ALA A 55 -0.21 5.42 -7.69
N GLU A 56 0.97 5.13 -7.12
CA GLU A 56 2.11 4.56 -7.85
C GLU A 56 1.82 3.14 -8.35
N ALA A 57 1.15 2.30 -7.54
CA ALA A 57 0.73 0.96 -7.94
C ALA A 57 -0.24 0.99 -9.14
N LYS A 58 -1.22 1.90 -9.13
CA LYS A 58 -2.17 2.07 -10.25
C LYS A 58 -1.47 2.58 -11.51
N LYS A 59 -0.52 3.53 -11.39
CA LYS A 59 0.31 3.99 -12.53
C LYS A 59 1.11 2.86 -13.17
N ALA A 60 1.54 1.89 -12.37
CA ALA A 60 2.21 0.67 -12.85
C ALA A 60 1.24 -0.38 -13.43
N GLY A 61 -0.05 -0.05 -13.59
CA GLY A 61 -1.08 -0.95 -14.13
C GLY A 61 -1.67 -1.93 -13.11
N GLY A 62 -1.42 -1.73 -11.81
CA GLY A 62 -1.96 -2.56 -10.74
C GLY A 62 -3.44 -2.29 -10.45
N ILE A 63 -4.10 -3.29 -9.85
CA ILE A 63 -5.42 -3.14 -9.23
C ILE A 63 -5.21 -2.92 -7.74
N CYS A 64 -5.89 -1.95 -7.16
CA CYS A 64 -5.74 -1.58 -5.75
C CYS A 64 -7.06 -1.69 -5.01
N GLY A 65 -6.98 -2.13 -3.76
CA GLY A 65 -8.08 -2.11 -2.82
C GLY A 65 -7.71 -1.35 -1.56
N PHE A 66 -8.69 -0.71 -0.94
CA PHE A 66 -8.55 0.02 0.31
C PHE A 66 -9.62 -0.43 1.30
N VAL A 67 -9.17 -0.93 2.45
CA VAL A 67 -10.05 -1.32 3.55
C VAL A 67 -10.04 -0.21 4.60
N ASP A 68 -11.09 0.60 4.59
CA ASP A 68 -11.26 1.74 5.49
C ASP A 68 -11.99 1.31 6.76
N ALA A 69 -11.22 0.75 7.70
CA ALA A 69 -11.73 0.37 9.01
C ALA A 69 -11.92 1.57 9.96
N GLU A 70 -11.40 2.75 9.63
CA GLU A 70 -11.52 3.97 10.45
C GLU A 70 -12.68 4.88 9.99
N HIS A 71 -13.29 4.59 8.83
CA HIS A 71 -14.37 5.38 8.23
C HIS A 71 -13.96 6.85 8.04
N ALA A 72 -12.68 7.07 7.72
CA ALA A 72 -12.03 8.40 7.71
C ALA A 72 -11.40 8.75 6.36
N LEU A 73 -11.56 7.90 5.34
CA LEU A 73 -11.01 8.17 4.01
C LEU A 73 -11.74 9.33 3.32
N ASP A 74 -10.98 10.37 2.95
CA ASP A 74 -11.48 11.47 2.10
C ASP A 74 -11.15 11.19 0.62
N PRO A 75 -12.15 10.90 -0.24
CA PRO A 75 -11.94 10.65 -1.66
C PRO A 75 -11.42 11.88 -2.42
N VAL A 76 -11.75 13.10 -1.97
CA VAL A 76 -11.26 14.34 -2.58
C VAL A 76 -9.76 14.49 -2.33
N TYR A 77 -9.31 14.17 -1.11
CA TYR A 77 -7.88 14.17 -0.77
C TYR A 77 -7.12 13.07 -1.52
N ALA A 78 -7.66 11.84 -1.57
CA ALA A 78 -7.05 10.74 -2.32
C ALA A 78 -6.85 11.10 -3.80
N LYS A 79 -7.85 11.72 -4.44
CA LYS A 79 -7.76 12.18 -5.83
C LYS A 79 -6.65 13.22 -6.04
N LYS A 80 -6.47 14.16 -5.09
CA LYS A 80 -5.37 15.14 -5.13
C LYS A 80 -3.98 14.51 -5.00
N LEU A 81 -3.88 13.36 -4.33
CA LEU A 81 -2.65 12.57 -4.25
C LEU A 81 -2.37 11.75 -5.52
N GLY A 82 -3.27 11.78 -6.50
CA GLY A 82 -3.11 11.05 -7.77
C GLY A 82 -3.70 9.64 -7.75
N VAL A 83 -4.52 9.31 -6.75
CA VAL A 83 -5.28 8.06 -6.73
C VAL A 83 -6.40 8.12 -7.76
N ASP A 84 -6.52 7.07 -8.57
CA ASP A 84 -7.67 6.85 -9.44
C ASP A 84 -8.85 6.33 -8.61
N THR A 85 -9.66 7.26 -8.09
CA THR A 85 -10.75 6.96 -7.17
C THR A 85 -11.91 6.23 -7.81
N GLU A 86 -12.06 6.29 -9.14
CA GLU A 86 -13.13 5.57 -9.86
C GLU A 86 -12.85 4.06 -9.93
N GLU A 87 -11.57 3.70 -9.92
CA GLU A 87 -11.08 2.34 -10.08
C GLU A 87 -10.57 1.72 -8.77
N LEU A 88 -10.58 2.48 -7.67
CA LEU A 88 -10.16 2.00 -6.36
C LEU A 88 -11.28 1.16 -5.74
N LEU A 89 -10.99 -0.11 -5.46
CA LEU A 89 -11.92 -0.96 -4.71
C LEU A 89 -11.93 -0.51 -3.24
N ILE A 90 -13.08 -0.16 -2.69
CA ILE A 90 -13.21 0.30 -1.31
C ILE A 90 -14.12 -0.63 -0.53
N SER A 91 -13.73 -0.94 0.71
CA SER A 91 -14.58 -1.62 1.69
C SER A 91 -14.52 -0.92 3.04
N GLN A 92 -15.68 -0.75 3.68
CA GLN A 92 -15.84 -0.23 5.05
C GLN A 92 -16.48 -1.32 5.91
N PRO A 93 -15.67 -2.25 6.47
CA PRO A 93 -16.17 -3.37 7.24
C PRO A 93 -16.54 -2.95 8.67
N ASP A 94 -17.62 -3.53 9.21
CA ASP A 94 -18.06 -3.25 10.58
C ASP A 94 -17.14 -3.95 11.63
N PRO A 95 -16.91 -5.28 11.59
CA PRO A 95 -15.90 -5.93 12.40
C PRO A 95 -14.58 -6.18 11.66
N GLY A 96 -13.46 -6.13 12.40
CA GLY A 96 -12.13 -6.43 11.84
C GLY A 96 -11.98 -7.83 11.23
N GLU A 97 -12.75 -8.82 11.66
CA GLU A 97 -12.76 -10.15 11.04
C GLU A 97 -13.26 -10.11 9.58
N GLN A 98 -14.23 -9.24 9.28
CA GLN A 98 -14.72 -9.03 7.92
C GLN A 98 -13.63 -8.37 7.06
N ALA A 99 -12.91 -7.38 7.62
CA ALA A 99 -11.76 -6.76 6.97
C ALA A 99 -10.71 -7.80 6.55
N LEU A 100 -10.37 -8.71 7.46
CA LEU A 100 -9.37 -9.74 7.20
C LEU A 100 -9.84 -10.77 6.17
N LYS A 101 -11.12 -11.15 6.19
CA LYS A 101 -11.68 -12.07 5.18
C LYS A 101 -11.55 -11.51 3.76
N LEU A 102 -11.72 -10.21 3.58
CA LEU A 102 -11.54 -9.56 2.27
C LEU A 102 -10.10 -9.58 1.76
N LEU A 103 -9.10 -9.69 2.65
CA LEU A 103 -7.68 -9.73 2.27
C LEU A 103 -7.18 -11.14 1.93
N ILE A 104 -7.92 -12.18 2.34
CA ILE A 104 -7.51 -13.59 2.23
C ILE A 104 -8.31 -14.34 1.15
N LEU A 105 -9.50 -13.85 0.79
CA LEU A 105 -10.38 -14.42 -0.24
C LEU A 105 -10.12 -13.79 -1.61
#